data_AF-A0A4R8HFW6-F1
#
_entry.id   AF-A0A4R8HFW6-F1
#
_cell.length_a   1.000
_cell.length_b   1.000
_cell.length_c   1.000
_cell.angle_alpha   90.00
_cell.angle_beta   90.00
_cell.angle_gamma   90.00
#
_symmetry.space_group_name_H-M   'P 1'
#
loop_
_entity.id
_entity.type
_entity.pdbx_description
1 polymer ?
#
loop_
_entity_poly.entity_id
_entity_poly.type
_entity_poly.pdbx_seq_one_letter_code
_entity_poly.pdbx_strand_id
1 'polypeptide(L)'
;MSSLVEEYGLYDLTKKERVIYLAKKDPFLKVERISQLAETTSHYVRTVLSEANLSLTKLRKQYVKKLEDKKDKNKLLLDLLNVNQLGNLDLLVHDNTVLNKRNKYNDIIGEKSNFLERTILFQDQNVPIMVNTTIVSENVGLNDFEELENRADTYFSENRIRAEVSDSNLAKLLNVSSGSPVLTLEKEIFVSEELIGLDLVYFIPGEIELLLKVNNDQITVINCENNL
;
A
#
# COMPACT_ATOMS: atom_id res chain seq x y z
N MET A 1 13.50 -15.22 -11.76
CA MET A 1 13.77 -16.24 -10.71
C MET A 1 13.16 -15.92 -9.34
N SER A 2 12.14 -15.04 -9.24
CA SER A 2 11.56 -14.64 -7.93
C SER A 2 10.07 -14.96 -7.75
N SER A 3 9.37 -15.48 -8.77
CA SER A 3 8.00 -16.00 -8.59
C SER A 3 7.99 -17.41 -8.00
N LEU A 4 9.09 -18.14 -8.13
CA LEU A 4 9.21 -19.51 -7.63
C LEU A 4 9.45 -19.53 -6.11
N VAL A 5 10.22 -18.60 -5.55
CA VAL A 5 10.64 -18.65 -4.14
C VAL A 5 9.49 -18.42 -3.15
N GLU A 6 8.49 -17.60 -3.49
CA GLU A 6 7.29 -17.41 -2.65
C GLU A 6 6.21 -18.49 -2.86
N GLU A 7 6.09 -19.05 -4.08
CA GLU A 7 5.25 -20.23 -4.31
C GLU A 7 5.74 -21.42 -3.48
N TYR A 8 7.05 -21.66 -3.42
CA TYR A 8 7.62 -22.76 -2.62
C TYR A 8 7.28 -22.65 -1.12
N GLY A 9 7.20 -21.43 -0.58
CA GLY A 9 6.88 -21.22 0.84
C GLY A 9 5.44 -21.59 1.23
N LEU A 10 4.46 -21.55 0.32
CA LEU A 10 3.07 -21.92 0.63
C LEU A 10 2.77 -23.40 0.37
N TYR A 11 3.45 -24.01 -0.60
CA TYR A 11 3.32 -25.43 -0.95
C TYR A 11 4.07 -26.38 0.00
N ASP A 12 5.14 -25.92 0.66
CA ASP A 12 5.85 -26.69 1.69
C ASP A 12 5.16 -26.67 3.06
N LEU A 13 4.23 -25.72 3.28
CA LEU A 13 3.46 -25.65 4.51
C LEU A 13 2.36 -26.71 4.52
N THR A 14 2.25 -27.40 5.65
CA THR A 14 1.12 -28.28 5.91
C THR A 14 -0.19 -27.48 5.86
N LYS A 15 -1.31 -28.16 5.58
CA LYS A 15 -2.65 -27.52 5.59
C LYS A 15 -2.92 -26.77 6.89
N LYS A 16 -2.42 -27.28 8.03
CA LYS A 16 -2.51 -26.64 9.34
C LYS A 16 -1.72 -25.33 9.39
N GLU A 17 -0.47 -25.34 8.96
CA GLU A 17 0.37 -24.15 8.95
C GLU A 17 -0.14 -23.08 7.98
N ARG A 18 -0.64 -23.49 6.81
CA ARG A 18 -1.24 -22.59 5.83
C ARG A 18 -2.46 -21.85 6.40
N VAL A 19 -3.32 -22.55 7.15
CA VAL A 19 -4.47 -21.93 7.86
C VAL A 19 -3.99 -20.91 8.90
N ILE A 20 -2.99 -21.27 9.71
CA ILE A 20 -2.45 -20.38 10.75
C ILE A 20 -1.80 -19.15 10.13
N TYR A 21 -1.03 -19.34 9.06
CA TYR A 21 -0.37 -18.27 8.31
C TYR A 21 -1.39 -17.28 7.74
N LEU A 22 -2.40 -17.77 7.01
CA LEU A 22 -3.43 -16.94 6.42
C LEU A 22 -4.20 -16.14 7.48
N ALA A 23 -4.55 -16.76 8.61
CA ALA A 23 -5.28 -16.10 9.70
C ALA A 23 -4.46 -15.04 10.43
N LYS A 24 -3.13 -15.20 10.52
CA LYS A 24 -2.24 -14.21 11.14
C LYS A 24 -1.87 -13.08 10.18
N LYS A 25 -1.66 -13.41 8.90
CA LYS A 25 -1.30 -12.45 7.84
C LYS A 25 -2.44 -11.46 7.59
N ASP A 26 -3.67 -11.97 7.50
CA ASP A 26 -4.85 -11.14 7.35
C ASP A 26 -5.97 -11.64 8.29
N PRO A 27 -6.05 -11.06 9.51
CA PRO A 27 -7.08 -11.41 10.49
C PRO A 27 -8.52 -11.12 10.05
N PHE A 28 -8.74 -10.36 8.97
CA PHE A 28 -10.07 -9.99 8.47
C PHE A 28 -10.63 -10.99 7.46
N LEU A 29 -9.80 -11.89 6.93
CA LEU A 29 -10.28 -12.99 6.10
C LEU A 29 -11.39 -13.78 6.81
N LYS A 30 -12.46 -14.04 6.05
CA LYS A 30 -13.54 -14.94 6.48
C LYS A 30 -13.05 -16.38 6.48
N VAL A 31 -13.61 -17.22 7.36
CA VAL A 31 -13.25 -18.63 7.49
C VAL A 31 -13.38 -19.36 6.15
N GLU A 32 -14.41 -19.03 5.38
CA GLU A 32 -14.70 -19.59 4.05
C GLU A 32 -13.59 -19.22 3.04
N ARG A 33 -13.03 -18.02 3.15
CA ARG A 33 -11.94 -17.57 2.29
C ARG A 33 -10.62 -18.25 2.68
N ILE A 34 -10.35 -18.39 3.98
CA ILE A 34 -9.20 -19.14 4.49
C ILE A 34 -9.27 -20.60 4.02
N SER A 35 -10.45 -21.24 4.03
CA SER A 35 -10.58 -22.62 3.59
C SER A 35 -10.31 -22.81 2.09
N GLN A 36 -10.73 -21.84 1.27
CA GLN A 36 -10.41 -21.85 -0.17
C GLN A 36 -8.91 -21.72 -0.41
N LEU A 37 -8.27 -20.73 0.22
CA LEU A 37 -6.84 -20.46 0.06
C LEU A 37 -5.97 -21.57 0.67
N ALA A 38 -6.45 -22.24 1.72
CA ALA A 38 -5.77 -23.35 2.37
C ALA A 38 -6.12 -24.73 1.80
N GLU A 39 -6.93 -24.80 0.73
CA GLU A 39 -7.36 -26.04 0.07
C GLU A 39 -7.92 -27.08 1.07
N THR A 40 -8.80 -26.59 1.94
CA THR A 40 -9.39 -27.35 3.05
C THR A 40 -10.84 -26.94 3.29
N THR A 41 -11.45 -27.40 4.38
CA THR A 41 -12.85 -27.11 4.72
C THR A 41 -12.95 -26.06 5.82
N SER A 42 -14.05 -25.28 5.82
CA SER A 42 -14.34 -24.32 6.91
C SER A 42 -14.35 -24.98 8.29
N HIS A 43 -14.80 -26.24 8.35
CA HIS A 43 -14.76 -27.04 9.59
C HIS A 43 -13.31 -27.24 10.05
N TYR A 44 -12.42 -27.70 9.16
CA TYR A 44 -11.00 -27.90 9.47
C TYR A 44 -10.31 -26.60 9.88
N VAL A 45 -10.61 -25.47 9.22
CA VAL A 45 -10.09 -24.16 9.60
C VAL A 45 -10.44 -23.82 11.05
N ARG A 46 -11.70 -24.01 11.46
CA ARG A 46 -12.14 -23.73 12.85
C ARG A 46 -11.42 -24.64 13.84
N THR A 47 -11.26 -25.92 13.52
CA THR A 47 -10.49 -26.87 14.35
C THR A 47 -9.06 -26.41 14.53
N VAL A 48 -8.35 -26.10 13.44
CA VAL A 48 -6.95 -25.65 13.49
C VAL A 48 -6.79 -24.35 14.29
N LEU A 49 -7.68 -23.37 14.08
CA LEU A 49 -7.65 -22.12 14.84
C LEU A 49 -7.86 -22.38 16.34
N SER A 50 -8.81 -23.24 16.70
CA SER A 50 -9.05 -23.64 18.09
C SER A 50 -7.86 -24.37 18.71
N GLU A 51 -7.27 -25.33 18.00
CA GLU A 51 -6.07 -26.06 18.45
C GLU A 51 -4.87 -25.14 18.65
N ALA A 52 -4.72 -24.14 17.79
CA ALA A 52 -3.66 -23.14 17.90
C ALA A 52 -3.96 -22.04 18.95
N ASN A 53 -5.09 -22.13 19.66
CA ASN A 53 -5.60 -21.11 20.58
C ASN A 53 -5.70 -19.72 19.93
N LEU A 54 -6.03 -19.69 18.64
CA LEU A 54 -6.22 -18.49 17.83
C LEU A 54 -7.70 -18.21 17.64
N SER A 55 -8.08 -16.96 17.87
CA SER A 55 -9.41 -16.43 17.56
C SER A 55 -9.24 -15.29 16.58
N LEU A 56 -9.96 -15.34 15.45
CA LEU A 56 -9.95 -14.24 14.48
C LEU A 56 -10.37 -12.92 15.14
N THR A 57 -11.34 -12.94 16.06
CA THR A 57 -11.73 -11.76 16.82
C THR A 57 -10.59 -11.21 17.68
N LYS A 58 -9.82 -12.09 18.33
CA LYS A 58 -8.65 -11.68 19.13
C LYS A 58 -7.53 -11.16 18.24
N LEU A 59 -7.27 -11.81 17.11
CA LEU A 59 -6.27 -11.39 16.13
C LEU A 59 -6.63 -10.02 15.53
N ARG A 60 -7.91 -9.79 15.21
CA ARG A 60 -8.42 -8.46 14.79
C ARG A 60 -8.21 -7.41 15.85
N LYS A 61 -8.57 -7.68 17.11
CA LYS A 61 -8.33 -6.74 18.23
C LYS A 61 -6.85 -6.44 18.43
N GLN A 62 -5.98 -7.43 18.32
CA GLN A 62 -4.53 -7.25 18.40
C GLN A 62 -3.98 -6.48 17.20
N TYR A 63 -4.52 -6.70 16.01
CA TYR A 63 -4.18 -5.97 14.80
C TYR A 63 -4.58 -4.50 14.94
N VAL A 64 -5.83 -4.22 15.30
CA VAL A 64 -6.32 -2.86 15.59
C VAL A 64 -5.49 -2.19 16.68
N LYS A 65 -5.18 -2.87 17.78
CA LYS A 65 -4.32 -2.32 18.85
C LYS A 65 -2.90 -2.01 18.37
N LYS A 66 -2.32 -2.84 17.51
CA LYS A 66 -1.01 -2.56 16.87
C LYS A 66 -1.08 -1.37 15.91
N LEU A 67 -2.23 -1.12 15.29
CA LEU A 67 -2.47 0.08 14.48
C LEU A 67 -2.66 1.33 15.36
N GLU A 68 -3.33 1.19 16.51
CA GLU A 68 -3.49 2.25 17.50
C GLU A 68 -2.15 2.66 18.13
N ASP A 69 -1.25 1.72 18.43
CA ASP A 69 0.09 2.02 18.93
C ASP A 69 1.00 2.67 17.85
N LYS A 70 0.61 2.62 16.57
CA LYS A 70 1.28 3.30 15.44
C LYS A 70 0.67 4.68 15.12
N LYS A 71 -0.30 5.19 15.90
CA LYS A 71 -1.11 6.37 15.55
C LYS A 71 -0.37 7.69 15.36
N ASP A 72 0.89 7.81 15.75
CA ASP A 72 1.65 9.04 15.53
C ASP A 72 2.77 8.80 14.50
N LYS A 73 2.42 8.97 13.22
CA LYS A 73 3.01 10.03 12.35
C LYS A 73 2.78 9.84 10.86
N ASN A 74 2.52 8.63 10.34
CA ASN A 74 2.67 8.37 8.90
C ASN A 74 1.43 7.72 8.23
N LYS A 75 0.36 8.51 8.01
CA LYS A 75 -0.92 8.02 7.46
C LYS A 75 -0.84 7.86 5.95
N LEU A 76 -0.39 8.89 5.24
CA LEU A 76 -0.08 8.83 3.81
C LEU A 76 1.38 8.40 3.59
N LEU A 77 1.73 8.10 2.33
CA LEU A 77 3.07 7.68 1.93
C LEU A 77 4.07 8.82 2.00
N LEU A 78 3.67 10.06 1.73
CA LEU A 78 4.57 11.21 1.88
C LEU A 78 5.00 11.43 3.33
N ASP A 79 4.08 11.21 4.28
CA ASP A 79 4.42 11.24 5.71
C ASP A 79 5.40 10.11 6.04
N LEU A 80 5.16 8.90 5.51
CA LEU A 80 6.03 7.73 5.70
C LEU A 80 7.46 8.00 5.23
N LEU A 81 7.60 8.65 4.07
CA LEU A 81 8.89 8.94 3.46
C LEU A 81 9.61 10.11 4.14
N ASN A 82 8.96 10.81 5.09
CA ASN A 82 9.48 12.00 5.75
C ASN A 82 10.05 12.99 4.72
N VAL A 83 9.31 13.31 3.65
CA VAL A 83 9.89 14.02 2.49
C VAL A 83 10.53 15.37 2.84
N ASN A 84 10.10 16.00 3.93
CA ASN A 84 10.73 17.21 4.47
C ASN A 84 12.20 17.01 4.90
N GLN A 85 12.68 15.77 5.00
CA GLN A 85 14.04 15.39 5.34
C GLN A 85 14.90 15.03 4.12
N LEU A 86 14.30 14.89 2.92
CA LEU A 86 14.97 14.53 1.67
C LEU A 86 15.84 15.65 1.06
N GLY A 87 16.18 16.70 1.84
CA GLY A 87 16.92 17.87 1.38
C GLY A 87 16.05 18.97 0.78
N ASN A 88 16.65 19.89 0.04
CA ASN A 88 15.94 20.99 -0.63
C ASN A 88 15.31 20.47 -1.92
N LEU A 89 14.18 19.76 -1.79
CA LEU A 89 13.39 19.34 -2.94
C LEU A 89 12.47 20.47 -3.40
N ASP A 90 12.39 20.65 -4.70
CA ASP A 90 11.36 21.48 -5.33
C ASP A 90 10.08 20.64 -5.50
N LEU A 91 8.94 21.23 -5.14
CA LEU A 91 7.63 20.59 -5.23
C LEU A 91 6.79 21.25 -6.32
N LEU A 92 6.32 20.46 -7.29
CA LEU A 92 5.40 20.89 -8.32
C LEU A 92 4.08 20.14 -8.19
N VAL A 93 3.00 20.88 -7.91
CA VAL A 93 1.64 20.33 -7.87
C VAL A 93 1.08 20.27 -9.29
N HIS A 94 0.48 19.14 -9.64
CA HIS A 94 -0.16 18.91 -10.93
C HIS A 94 -1.66 18.69 -10.77
N ASP A 95 -2.44 19.31 -11.65
CA ASP A 95 -3.91 19.23 -11.65
C ASP A 95 -4.46 17.93 -12.26
N ASN A 96 -3.59 17.08 -12.81
CA ASN A 96 -4.01 15.83 -13.43
C ASN A 96 -3.53 14.64 -12.60
N THR A 97 -4.43 13.73 -12.29
CA THR A 97 -4.08 12.40 -11.79
C THR A 97 -3.12 11.65 -12.72
N VAL A 98 -2.08 11.05 -12.12
CA VAL A 98 -1.08 10.24 -12.82
C VAL A 98 -1.09 8.82 -12.31
N LEU A 99 -1.42 7.89 -13.19
CA LEU A 99 -1.48 6.46 -12.88
C LEU A 99 -0.80 5.66 -13.96
N ASN A 100 0.31 5.04 -13.60
CA ASN A 100 1.12 4.24 -14.51
C ASN A 100 0.32 3.17 -15.29
N LYS A 101 -0.67 2.56 -14.62
CA LYS A 101 -1.56 1.55 -15.19
C LYS A 101 -2.98 1.81 -14.76
N ARG A 102 -3.60 2.87 -15.27
CA ARG A 102 -4.97 3.29 -14.91
C ARG A 102 -5.97 2.13 -14.84
N ASN A 103 -5.94 1.22 -15.81
CA ASN A 103 -6.84 0.06 -15.89
C ASN A 103 -6.82 -0.83 -14.64
N LYS A 104 -5.69 -0.89 -13.91
CA LYS A 104 -5.56 -1.65 -12.66
C LYS A 104 -6.44 -1.09 -11.54
N TYR A 105 -6.78 0.19 -11.62
CA TYR A 105 -7.46 0.95 -10.58
C TYR A 105 -8.90 1.32 -10.97
N ASN A 106 -9.42 0.74 -12.05
CA ASN A 106 -10.77 1.03 -12.55
C ASN A 106 -11.86 0.73 -11.50
N ASP A 107 -11.67 -0.28 -10.64
CA ASP A 107 -12.61 -0.62 -9.58
C ASP A 107 -12.75 0.50 -8.53
N ILE A 108 -11.74 1.36 -8.41
CA ILE A 108 -11.67 2.46 -7.43
C ILE A 108 -12.03 3.79 -8.11
N ILE A 109 -11.55 3.98 -9.34
CA ILE A 109 -11.63 5.25 -10.07
C ILE A 109 -12.89 5.32 -10.94
N GLY A 110 -13.57 4.21 -11.20
CA GLY A 110 -14.77 4.18 -12.03
C GLY A 110 -14.62 4.92 -13.37
N GLU A 111 -15.73 5.14 -14.07
CA GLU A 111 -15.75 5.97 -15.28
C GLU A 111 -16.28 7.40 -15.02
N LYS A 112 -16.98 7.64 -13.89
CA LYS A 112 -17.74 8.88 -13.63
C LYS A 112 -17.95 9.20 -12.14
N SER A 113 -16.91 9.17 -11.34
CA SER A 113 -16.99 9.65 -9.94
C SER A 113 -16.24 10.97 -9.82
N ASN A 114 -16.71 11.87 -8.96
CA ASN A 114 -15.88 12.97 -8.52
C ASN A 114 -14.81 12.41 -7.56
N PHE A 115 -13.57 12.86 -7.75
CA PHE A 115 -12.44 12.46 -6.94
C PHE A 115 -11.75 13.66 -6.36
N LEU A 116 -11.37 13.52 -5.11
CA LEU A 116 -10.37 14.35 -4.49
C LEU A 116 -9.01 13.78 -4.89
N GLU A 117 -8.30 14.51 -5.73
CA GLU A 117 -7.03 14.07 -6.30
C GLU A 117 -5.92 15.11 -6.09
N ARG A 118 -4.71 14.61 -5.93
CA ARG A 118 -3.50 15.42 -5.84
C ARG A 118 -2.33 14.65 -6.39
N THR A 119 -1.64 15.24 -7.35
CA THR A 119 -0.35 14.75 -7.85
C THR A 119 0.73 15.76 -7.50
N ILE A 120 1.81 15.29 -6.87
CA ILE A 120 2.98 16.10 -6.52
C ILE A 120 4.21 15.48 -7.17
N LEU A 121 4.88 16.24 -8.03
CA LEU A 121 6.19 15.91 -8.56
C LEU A 121 7.27 16.52 -7.64
N PHE A 122 8.21 15.68 -7.22
CA PHE A 122 9.36 16.07 -6.44
C PHE A 122 10.59 16.10 -7.32
N GLN A 123 11.37 17.17 -7.21
CA GLN A 123 12.56 17.38 -8.00
C GLN A 123 13.73 17.77 -7.09
N ASP A 124 14.93 17.33 -7.45
CA ASP A 124 16.17 17.86 -6.91
C ASP A 124 16.89 18.64 -8.03
N GLN A 125 17.17 19.92 -7.82
CA GLN A 125 17.81 20.79 -8.83
C GLN A 125 17.14 20.72 -10.22
N ASN A 126 15.79 20.72 -10.27
CA ASN A 126 14.96 20.52 -11.47
C ASN A 126 15.02 19.12 -12.12
N VAL A 127 15.69 18.14 -11.51
CA VAL A 127 15.67 16.74 -11.95
C VAL A 127 14.54 16.00 -11.19
N PRO A 128 13.52 15.46 -11.88
CA PRO A 128 12.52 14.61 -11.25
C PRO A 128 13.14 13.45 -10.48
N ILE A 129 12.69 13.21 -9.26
CA ILE A 129 13.14 12.06 -8.44
C ILE A 129 11.99 11.11 -8.12
N MET A 130 10.79 11.65 -7.86
CA MET A 130 9.60 10.88 -7.58
C MET A 130 8.32 11.66 -7.88
N VAL A 131 7.22 10.93 -8.06
CA VAL A 131 5.86 11.49 -8.19
C VAL A 131 4.97 10.81 -7.17
N ASN A 132 4.30 11.58 -6.33
CA ASN A 132 3.18 11.11 -5.52
C ASN A 132 1.86 11.39 -6.23
N THR A 133 0.91 10.47 -6.09
CA THR A 133 -0.47 10.67 -6.51
C THR A 133 -1.40 10.06 -5.46
N THR A 134 -2.24 10.90 -4.88
CA THR A 134 -3.31 10.50 -3.94
C THR A 134 -4.64 10.73 -4.62
N ILE A 135 -5.54 9.74 -4.60
CA ILE A 135 -6.87 9.81 -5.18
C ILE A 135 -7.86 9.19 -4.20
N VAL A 136 -8.94 9.90 -3.91
CA VAL A 136 -9.97 9.47 -2.98
C VAL A 136 -11.34 9.82 -3.53
N SER A 137 -12.27 8.88 -3.48
CA SER A 137 -13.66 9.07 -3.89
C SER A 137 -14.35 10.11 -3.00
N GLU A 138 -14.99 11.11 -3.60
CA GLU A 138 -15.78 12.12 -2.86
C GLU A 138 -17.09 11.54 -2.30
N ASN A 139 -17.49 10.33 -2.70
CA ASN A 139 -18.78 9.72 -2.33
C ASN A 139 -18.95 9.47 -0.82
N VAL A 140 -17.87 9.57 -0.04
CA VAL A 140 -17.88 9.49 1.43
C VAL A 140 -18.01 10.84 2.14
N GLY A 141 -18.30 11.91 1.39
CA GLY A 141 -18.54 13.26 1.90
C GLY A 141 -17.28 13.98 2.38
N LEU A 142 -16.13 13.65 1.79
CA LEU A 142 -14.85 14.30 2.08
C LEU A 142 -14.72 15.60 1.28
N ASN A 143 -14.33 16.69 1.95
CA ASN A 143 -14.11 17.98 1.30
C ASN A 143 -12.62 18.26 1.00
N ASP A 144 -11.71 17.65 1.76
CA ASP A 144 -10.27 17.77 1.61
C ASP A 144 -9.53 16.53 2.18
N PHE A 145 -8.21 16.48 1.97
CA PHE A 145 -7.37 15.40 2.51
C PHE A 145 -7.14 15.51 4.04
N GLU A 146 -7.29 16.70 4.63
CA GLU A 146 -7.13 16.88 6.08
C GLU A 146 -8.29 16.21 6.85
N GLU A 147 -9.50 16.30 6.32
CA GLU A 147 -10.67 15.61 6.82
C GLU A 147 -10.46 14.08 6.79
N LEU A 148 -9.94 13.55 5.68
CA LEU A 148 -9.63 12.12 5.54
C LEU A 148 -8.69 11.62 6.64
N GLU A 149 -7.61 12.36 6.90
CA GLU A 149 -6.61 11.98 7.90
C GLU A 149 -7.16 12.02 9.33
N ASN A 150 -8.09 12.94 9.61
CA ASN A 150 -8.64 13.14 10.96
C ASN A 150 -9.86 12.26 11.26
N ARG A 151 -10.42 11.59 10.25
CA ARG A 151 -11.56 10.69 10.42
C ARG A 151 -11.19 9.43 11.21
N ALA A 152 -12.03 9.11 12.19
CA ALA A 152 -11.84 7.97 13.08
C ALA A 152 -12.12 6.61 12.42
N ASP A 153 -12.92 6.61 11.35
CA ASP A 153 -13.29 5.43 10.57
C ASP A 153 -12.39 5.22 9.34
N THR A 154 -11.34 6.03 9.19
CA THR A 154 -10.33 5.87 8.13
C THR A 154 -9.32 4.78 8.51
N TYR A 155 -9.06 3.88 7.57
CA TYR A 155 -8.05 2.84 7.66
C TYR A 155 -7.16 2.87 6.43
N PHE A 156 -5.87 2.62 6.63
CA PHE A 156 -4.88 2.54 5.56
C PHE A 156 -4.31 1.13 5.50
N SER A 157 -4.20 0.56 4.31
CA SER A 157 -3.59 -0.77 4.16
C SER A 157 -2.11 -0.77 4.54
N GLU A 158 -1.57 -1.98 4.69
CA GLU A 158 -0.13 -2.17 4.64
C GLU A 158 0.45 -1.63 3.32
N ASN A 159 1.71 -1.20 3.38
CA ASN A 159 2.44 -0.70 2.23
C ASN A 159 2.78 -1.83 1.25
N ARG A 160 2.63 -1.58 -0.05
CA ARG A 160 3.07 -2.50 -1.10
C ARG A 160 4.14 -1.85 -1.95
N ILE A 161 5.25 -2.54 -2.15
CA ILE A 161 6.33 -2.09 -3.04
C ILE A 161 6.38 -3.02 -4.26
N ARG A 162 6.48 -2.45 -5.46
CA ARG A 162 6.59 -3.20 -6.71
C ARG A 162 7.54 -2.51 -7.68
N ALA A 163 8.26 -3.28 -8.48
CA ALA A 163 8.93 -2.77 -9.66
C ALA A 163 7.99 -2.91 -10.88
N GLU A 164 7.78 -1.83 -11.61
CA GLU A 164 6.93 -1.79 -12.79
C GLU A 164 7.65 -1.04 -13.93
N VAL A 165 7.11 -1.08 -15.15
CA VAL A 165 7.59 -0.24 -16.27
C VAL A 165 6.67 0.97 -16.43
N SER A 166 7.24 2.13 -16.77
CA SER A 166 6.51 3.38 -16.93
C SER A 166 5.67 3.42 -18.21
N ASP A 167 4.43 3.90 -18.13
CA ASP A 167 3.64 4.33 -19.27
C ASP A 167 4.12 5.68 -19.80
N SER A 168 3.56 6.15 -20.91
CA SER A 168 3.97 7.42 -21.52
C SER A 168 3.70 8.64 -20.64
N ASN A 169 2.67 8.60 -19.79
CA ASN A 169 2.28 9.74 -18.96
C ASN A 169 3.23 9.89 -17.77
N LEU A 170 3.45 8.81 -17.02
CA LEU A 170 4.39 8.78 -15.91
C LEU A 170 5.82 9.03 -16.40
N ALA A 171 6.23 8.42 -17.51
CA ALA A 171 7.56 8.61 -18.08
C ALA A 171 7.84 10.08 -18.42
N LYS A 172 6.86 10.79 -18.99
CA LYS A 172 6.98 12.22 -19.31
C LYS A 172 7.18 13.07 -18.05
N LEU A 173 6.49 12.77 -16.97
CA LEU A 173 6.61 13.52 -15.70
C LEU A 173 7.94 13.26 -15.01
N LEU A 174 8.38 12.00 -15.00
CA LEU A 174 9.67 11.62 -14.43
C LEU A 174 10.86 11.94 -15.35
N ASN A 175 10.62 12.50 -16.54
CA ASN A 175 11.64 12.77 -17.55
C ASN A 175 12.50 11.54 -17.90
N VAL A 176 11.85 10.37 -18.01
CA VAL A 176 12.47 9.10 -18.41
C VAL A 176 11.85 8.59 -19.71
N SER A 177 12.49 7.62 -20.36
CA SER A 177 11.90 6.92 -21.50
C SER A 177 10.64 6.14 -21.09
N SER A 178 9.64 6.07 -21.98
CA SER A 178 8.51 5.16 -21.79
C SER A 178 9.02 3.71 -21.76
N GLY A 179 8.50 2.92 -20.82
CA GLY A 179 8.96 1.55 -20.56
C GLY A 179 10.16 1.46 -19.63
N SER A 180 10.71 2.58 -19.16
CA SER A 180 11.75 2.59 -18.12
C SER A 180 11.23 1.96 -16.83
N PRO A 181 12.09 1.23 -16.08
CA PRO A 181 11.70 0.69 -14.79
C PRO A 181 11.41 1.83 -13.80
N VAL A 182 10.38 1.65 -12.98
CA VAL A 182 10.00 2.51 -11.87
C VAL A 182 9.71 1.67 -10.64
N LEU A 183 10.06 2.17 -9.46
CA LEU A 183 9.62 1.56 -8.20
C LEU A 183 8.31 2.22 -7.78
N THR A 184 7.31 1.44 -7.41
CA THR A 184 6.01 1.92 -6.95
C THR A 184 5.80 1.51 -5.50
N LEU A 185 5.55 2.49 -4.64
CA LEU A 185 5.00 2.29 -3.30
C LEU A 185 3.52 2.62 -3.33
N GLU A 186 2.68 1.73 -2.84
CA GLU A 186 1.22 1.82 -2.89
C GLU A 186 0.61 1.57 -1.51
N LYS A 187 -0.42 2.34 -1.20
CA LYS A 187 -1.26 2.21 -0.02
C LYS A 187 -2.72 2.40 -0.43
N GLU A 188 -3.59 1.49 0.01
CA GLU A 188 -5.04 1.61 -0.17
C GLU A 188 -5.65 2.35 1.01
N ILE A 189 -6.69 3.13 0.72
CA ILE A 189 -7.39 3.99 1.68
C ILE A 189 -8.83 3.50 1.80
N PHE A 190 -9.23 3.22 3.04
CA PHE A 190 -10.55 2.74 3.38
C PHE A 190 -11.25 3.69 4.33
N VAL A 191 -12.56 3.82 4.20
CA VAL A 191 -13.44 4.51 5.15
C VAL A 191 -14.63 3.61 5.42
N SER A 192 -14.93 3.36 6.70
CA SER A 192 -16.02 2.46 7.10
C SER A 192 -15.96 1.07 6.41
N GLU A 193 -14.76 0.52 6.29
CA GLU A 193 -14.44 -0.77 5.61
C GLU A 193 -14.62 -0.79 4.08
N GLU A 194 -15.00 0.32 3.45
CA GLU A 194 -15.10 0.45 2.00
C GLU A 194 -13.77 0.97 1.43
N LEU A 195 -13.31 0.38 0.32
CA LEU A 195 -12.14 0.88 -0.42
C LEU A 195 -12.54 2.14 -1.19
N ILE A 196 -11.98 3.28 -0.81
CA ILE A 196 -12.38 4.57 -1.38
C ILE A 196 -11.27 5.28 -2.13
N GLY A 197 -10.01 4.84 -1.99
CA GLY A 197 -8.90 5.58 -2.55
C GLY A 197 -7.56 4.86 -2.51
N LEU A 198 -6.56 5.55 -3.06
CA LEU A 198 -5.20 5.09 -3.20
C LEU A 198 -4.25 6.25 -2.90
N ASP A 199 -3.12 5.92 -2.30
CA ASP A 199 -1.95 6.77 -2.27
C ASP A 199 -0.77 6.02 -2.90
N LEU A 200 -0.11 6.67 -3.85
CA LEU A 200 0.90 6.08 -4.72
C LEU A 200 2.13 6.96 -4.74
N VAL A 201 3.32 6.36 -4.68
CA VAL A 201 4.59 7.05 -4.96
C VAL A 201 5.37 6.25 -5.99
N TYR A 202 5.75 6.92 -7.07
CA TYR A 202 6.60 6.39 -8.12
C TYR A 202 8.00 6.97 -7.97
N PHE A 203 9.02 6.12 -7.89
CA PHE A 203 10.42 6.52 -7.78
C PHE A 203 11.17 6.15 -9.06
N ILE A 204 12.13 6.99 -9.45
CA ILE A 204 13.13 6.65 -10.47
C ILE A 204 14.20 5.77 -9.81
N PRO A 205 14.40 4.52 -10.28
CA PRO A 205 15.46 3.67 -9.76
C PRO A 205 16.83 4.31 -10.03
N GLY A 206 17.67 4.41 -9.01
CA GLY A 206 19.00 5.04 -9.10
C GLY A 206 19.04 6.43 -8.48
N GLU A 207 17.94 7.18 -8.50
CA GLU A 207 17.87 8.51 -7.88
C GLU A 207 17.55 8.44 -6.38
N ILE A 208 16.87 7.36 -5.95
CA ILE A 208 16.40 7.20 -4.57
C ILE A 208 16.84 5.86 -3.98
N GLU A 209 17.30 5.90 -2.73
CA GLU A 209 17.48 4.74 -1.87
C GLU A 209 16.35 4.65 -0.83
N LEU A 210 15.71 3.49 -0.73
CA LEU A 210 14.73 3.18 0.31
C LEU A 210 15.36 2.28 1.36
N LEU A 211 15.52 2.80 2.58
CA LEU A 211 15.93 2.00 3.73
C LEU A 211 14.71 1.34 4.35
N LEU A 212 14.71 0.00 4.40
CA LEU A 212 13.57 -0.79 4.87
C LEU A 212 13.90 -1.50 6.20
N LYS A 213 13.00 -1.43 7.19
CA LYS A 213 13.08 -2.22 8.43
C LYS A 213 12.10 -3.37 8.36
N VAL A 214 12.60 -4.56 8.68
CA VAL A 214 11.75 -5.72 8.92
C VAL A 214 11.44 -5.81 10.42
N ASN A 215 10.16 -5.76 10.78
CA ASN A 215 9.69 -6.00 12.15
C ASN A 215 8.53 -7.01 12.10
N ASN A 216 8.71 -8.19 12.70
CA ASN A 216 7.66 -9.22 12.80
C ASN A 216 6.94 -9.48 11.45
N ASP A 217 7.70 -9.79 10.41
CA ASP A 217 7.22 -10.05 9.04
C ASP A 217 6.58 -8.85 8.30
N GLN A 218 6.69 -7.63 8.86
CA GLN A 218 6.27 -6.39 8.19
C GLN A 218 7.49 -5.59 7.72
N ILE A 219 7.46 -5.13 6.47
CA ILE A 219 8.46 -4.23 5.88
C ILE A 219 7.95 -2.79 6.03
N THR A 220 8.72 -1.94 6.70
CA THR A 220 8.42 -0.51 6.86
C THR A 220 9.53 0.30 6.19
N VAL A 221 9.18 1.35 5.45
CA VAL A 221 10.17 2.33 4.99
C VAL A 221 10.61 3.16 6.20
N ILE A 222 11.91 3.16 6.46
CA ILE A 222 12.56 3.91 7.55
C ILE A 222 12.96 5.29 7.06
N ASN A 223 13.56 5.32 5.88
CA ASN A 223 14.11 6.52 5.28
C ASN A 223 14.07 6.40 3.76
N CYS A 224 14.01 7.56 3.14
CA CYS A 224 14.22 7.77 1.73
C CYS A 224 15.44 8.69 1.64
N GLU A 225 16.46 8.31 0.88
CA GLU A 225 17.63 9.16 0.64
C GLU A 225 17.75 9.43 -0.86
N ASN A 226 18.11 10.67 -1.20
CA ASN A 226 18.45 11.05 -2.55
C ASN A 226 19.93 10.72 -2.77
N ASN A 227 20.26 10.13 -3.92
CA ASN A 227 21.61 9.66 -4.24
C ASN A 227 22.49 10.73 -4.91
N LEU A 228 21.95 11.92 -5.18
CA LEU A 228 22.62 13.03 -5.85
C LEU A 228 23.41 13.95 -4.91
#